data_AF-A0A7J9BZH7-F1
#
_entry.id   AF-A0A7J9BZH7-F1
#
_cell.length_a   1.000
_cell.length_b   1.000
_cell.length_c   1.000
_cell.angle_alpha   90.00
_cell.angle_beta   90.00
_cell.angle_gamma   90.00
#
_symmetry.space_group_name_H-M   'P 1'
#
loop_
_entity.id
_entity.type
_entity.pdbx_description
1 polymer ?
#
loop_
_entity_poly.entity_id
_entity_poly.type
_entity_poly.pdbx_seq_one_letter_code
_entity_poly.pdbx_strand_id
1 'polypeptide(L)' 'MGCPFLCWPYFSDQFLNESYIFHIWKVGLKLERDERGTIRKEEIRTKVEQLVGMKISKQEPLN' A
#
# COMPACT_ATOMS: atom_id res chain seq x y z
N MET A 1 13.81 -4.40 -10.52
CA MET A 1 13.66 -4.72 -9.08
C MET A 1 12.81 -3.65 -8.42
N GLY A 2 11.76 -4.05 -7.70
CA GLY A 2 10.89 -3.17 -6.92
C GLY A 2 9.88 -3.99 -6.14
N CYS A 3 9.70 -3.71 -4.85
CA CYS A 3 8.67 -4.33 -4.02
C CYS A 3 7.51 -3.33 -3.87
N PRO A 4 6.26 -3.73 -4.14
CA PRO A 4 5.12 -2.84 -3.91
C PRO A 4 4.92 -2.64 -2.41
N PHE A 5 4.62 -1.40 -2.01
CA PHE A 5 4.46 -1.00 -0.61
C PHE A 5 2.98 -0.87 -0.23
N LEU A 6 2.61 -1.40 0.94
CA LEU A 6 1.35 -1.10 1.62
C LEU A 6 1.66 -0.37 2.92
N CYS A 7 1.28 0.90 3.01
CA CYS A 7 1.57 1.76 4.15
C CYS A 7 0.58 1.52 5.28
N TRP A 8 1.12 1.27 6.48
CA TRP A 8 0.39 1.20 7.74
C TRP A 8 1.22 1.88 8.85
N PRO A 9 1.26 3.21 8.89
CA PRO A 9 2.08 3.94 9.85
C PRO A 9 1.55 3.75 11.27
N TYR A 10 2.47 3.45 12.19
CA TYR A 10 2.18 3.37 13.62
C TYR A 10 2.55 4.66 14.35
N PHE A 11 3.77 5.18 14.18
CA PHE A 11 4.22 6.43 14.83
C PHE A 11 5.36 7.15 14.09
N SER A 12 5.61 8.40 14.48
CA SER A 12 6.75 9.23 14.05
C SER A 12 6.80 9.48 12.53
N ASP A 13 7.99 9.39 11.94
CA ASP A 13 8.32 9.63 10.54
C ASP A 13 7.59 8.68 9.58
N GLN A 14 7.02 7.58 10.06
CA GLN A 14 6.24 6.66 9.22
C GLN A 14 5.07 7.36 8.51
N PHE A 15 4.48 8.39 9.11
CA PHE A 15 3.43 9.19 8.46
C PHE A 15 3.98 10.03 7.30
N LEU A 16 5.20 10.55 7.44
CA LEU A 16 5.86 11.27 6.37
C LEU A 16 6.26 10.30 5.24
N ASN A 17 6.79 9.13 5.60
CA ASN A 17 7.15 8.09 4.65
C ASN A 17 5.93 7.59 3.86
N GLU A 18 4.78 7.39 4.51
CA GLU A 18 3.51 7.11 3.83
C GLU A 18 3.16 8.20 2.80
N SER A 19 3.27 9.48 3.20
CA SER A 19 2.97 10.60 2.31
C SER A 19 3.88 10.61 1.07
N TYR A 20 5.18 10.38 1.24
CA TYR A 20 6.11 10.24 0.12
C TYR A 20 5.74 9.07 -0.79
N ILE A 21 5.47 7.90 -0.24
CA ILE A 21 5.19 6.68 -1.02
C ILE A 21 3.86 6.81 -1.79
N PHE A 22 2.81 7.26 -1.11
CA PHE A 22 1.45 7.27 -1.65
C PHE A 22 1.14 8.55 -2.44
N HIS A 23 1.43 9.73 -1.90
CA HIS A 23 1.04 11.00 -2.53
C HIS A 23 2.07 11.50 -3.56
N ILE A 24 3.36 11.37 -3.26
CA ILE A 24 4.43 11.97 -4.08
C ILE A 24 4.90 10.98 -5.15
N TRP A 25 5.42 9.83 -4.74
CA TRP A 25 5.99 8.84 -5.66
C TRP A 25 4.93 7.98 -6.33
N LYS A 26 3.75 7.81 -5.71
CA LYS A 26 2.63 7.02 -6.25
C LYS A 26 3.02 5.57 -6.58
N VAL A 27 3.90 4.99 -5.76
CA VAL A 27 4.44 3.62 -5.94
C VAL A 27 3.92 2.61 -4.93
N GLY A 28 3.01 3.02 -4.05
CA GLY A 28 2.42 2.15 -3.04
C GLY A 28 0.96 2.48 -2.75
N LEU A 29 0.36 1.64 -1.92
CA LEU A 29 -0.98 1.79 -1.38
C LEU A 29 -0.89 2.23 0.09
N LYS A 30 -1.99 2.76 0.63
CA LYS A 30 -2.16 3.01 2.07
C LYS A 30 -3.44 2.33 2.56
N LEU A 31 -3.47 2.02 3.85
CA LEU A 31 -4.68 1.56 4.54
C LEU A 31 -5.49 2.76 5.03
N GLU A 32 -6.79 2.72 4.80
CA GLU A 32 -7.70 3.74 5.30
C GLU A 32 -8.34 3.32 6.63
N ARG A 33 -8.41 4.27 7.56
CA ARG A 33 -9.08 4.12 8.84
C ARG A 33 -10.52 4.61 8.71
N ASP A 34 -11.43 3.94 9.40
CA ASP A 34 -12.80 4.44 9.55
C ASP A 34 -12.85 5.66 10.47
N GLU A 35 -14.07 6.18 10.68
CA GLU A 35 -14.35 7.33 11.55
C GLU A 35 -13.88 7.11 13.01
N ARG A 36 -13.70 5.86 13.44
CA ARG A 36 -13.21 5.48 14.78
C ARG A 36 -11.70 5.26 14.81
N GLY A 37 -10.99 5.52 13.71
CA GLY A 37 -9.55 5.30 13.61
C GLY A 37 -9.17 3.83 13.44
N THR A 38 -10.12 2.93 13.18
CA THR A 38 -9.87 1.48 13.06
C THR A 38 -9.75 1.08 11.59
N ILE A 39 -8.80 0.18 11.28
CA ILE A 39 -8.68 -0.40 9.94
C ILE A 39 -9.51 -1.68 9.92
N ARG A 40 -10.50 -1.73 9.04
CA ARG A 40 -11.40 -2.89 8.91
C ARG A 40 -10.68 -4.04 8.19
N LYS A 41 -11.08 -5.28 8.50
CA LYS A 41 -10.52 -6.47 7.84
C LYS A 41 -10.73 -6.42 6.32
N GLU A 42 -11.87 -5.89 5.89
CA GLU A 42 -12.24 -5.76 4.48
C GLU A 42 -11.29 -4.82 3.72
N GLU A 43 -10.85 -3.73 4.36
CA GLU A 43 -9.87 -2.80 3.81
C GLU A 43 -8.51 -3.49 3.64
N ILE A 44 -8.05 -4.18 4.69
CA ILE A 44 -6.78 -4.95 4.62
C ILE A 44 -6.83 -5.96 3.48
N ARG A 45 -7.91 -6.75 3.40
CA ARG A 45 -8.07 -7.76 2.35
C ARG A 45 -8.03 -7.12 0.96
N THR A 46 -8.81 -6.07 0.75
CA THR A 46 -8.91 -5.38 -0.54
C THR A 46 -7.57 -4.82 -0.98
N LYS A 47 -6.84 -4.13 -0.08
CA LYS A 47 -5.53 -3.55 -0.39
C LYS A 47 -4.47 -4.62 -0.62
N VAL A 48 -4.50 -5.75 0.11
CA VAL A 48 -3.58 -6.88 -0.13
C VAL A 48 -3.84 -7.52 -1.49
N GLU A 49 -5.10 -7.77 -1.85
CA GLU A 49 -5.48 -8.29 -3.17
C GLU A 49 -4.99 -7.36 -4.29
N GLN A 50 -5.18 -6.04 -4.13
CA GLN A 50 -4.63 -5.03 -5.06
C GLN A 50 -3.09 -5.07 -5.14
N LEU A 51 -2.40 -5.14 -4.00
CA LEU A 51 -0.94 -5.15 -3.92
C LEU A 51 -0.32 -6.37 -4.60
N VAL A 52 -0.94 -7.55 -4.44
CA VAL A 52 -0.51 -8.78 -5.12
C VAL A 52 -0.78 -8.70 -6.61
N GLY A 53 -1.93 -8.15 -7.03
CA GLY A 53 -2.24 -7.88 -8.43
C GLY A 53 -1.20 -6.97 -9.12
N MET A 54 -0.68 -5.97 -8.39
CA MET A 54 0.41 -5.10 -8.87
C MET A 54 1.74 -5.85 -9.09
N LYS A 55 2.02 -6.95 -8.36
CA LYS A 55 3.21 -7.78 -8.62
C LYS A 55 3.08 -8.54 -9.93
N ILE A 56 1.91 -9.13 -10.17
CA ILE A 56 1.64 -10.00 -11.31
C ILE A 56 1.73 -9.21 -12.63
N SER A 57 1.27 -7.95 -12.64
CA SER A 57 1.31 -7.07 -13.82
C SER A 57 2.70 -6.51 -14.16
N LYS A 58 3.73 -6.71 -13.30
CA LYS A 58 5.14 -6.38 -13.62
C LYS A 58 5.99 -7.61 -13.98
N GLN A 59 5.39 -8.80 -14.02
CA GLN A 59 5.98 -10.00 -14.59
C GLN A 59 5.22 -10.36 -15.88
N GLU A 60 5.36 -9.56 -16.94
CA GLU A 60 5.23 -10.14 -18.28
C GLU A 60 6.44 -11.04 -18.54
N PRO A 61 6.23 -12.25 -19.10
CA PRO A 61 7.28 -13.22 -19.29
C PRO A 61 8.27 -12.72 -20.33
N LEU A 62 9.55 -12.80 -19.98
CA LEU A 62 10.65 -12.61 -20.93
C LEU A 62 10.54 -13.71 -21.99
N ASN A 63 10.11 -13.33 -23.19
CA ASN A 63 10.41 -14.06 -24.42
C ASN A 63 11.85 -13.75 -24.85
#